data_AF-A0A920IZH9-F1
#
_entry.id   AF-A0A920IZH9-F1
#
_cell.length_a   1.000
_cell.length_b   1.000
_cell.length_c   1.000
_cell.angle_alpha   90.00
_cell.angle_beta   90.00
_cell.angle_gamma   90.00
#
_symmetry.space_group_name_H-M   'P 1'
#
loop_
_entity.id
_entity.type
_entity.pdbx_description
1 polymer ?
#
loop_
_entity_poly.entity_id
_entity_poly.type
_entity_poly.pdbx_seq_one_letter_code
_entity_poly.pdbx_strand_id
1 'polypeptide(L)' 'MMHLSTHLSLAEACNYVTTENVTRAIKLTHDHFTMWGFNKPRIGVAALNPHASDGGLIGNTEQKEILPALKNVKMKE' A
#
# COMPACT_ATOMS: atom_id res chain seq x y z
N MET A 1 -5.79 -3.82 -10.96
CA MET A 1 -4.92 -4.12 -9.80
C MET A 1 -3.60 -3.41 -10.01
N MET A 2 -3.12 -2.65 -9.03
CA MET A 2 -1.79 -2.01 -9.06
C MET A 2 -0.83 -2.86 -8.22
N HIS A 3 0.38 -3.10 -8.72
CA HIS A 3 1.41 -3.83 -7.99
C HIS A 3 2.38 -2.84 -7.35
N LEU A 4 2.73 -3.05 -6.07
CA LEU A 4 3.70 -2.20 -5.38
C LEU A 4 5.12 -2.39 -5.93
N SER A 5 5.50 -3.65 -6.18
CA SER A 5 6.71 -4.07 -6.85
C SER A 5 6.37 -5.03 -7.99
N THR A 6 7.22 -5.10 -9.00
CA THR A 6 7.07 -6.05 -10.11
C THR A 6 8.24 -7.04 -10.13
N HIS A 7 9.28 -6.77 -10.92
CA HIS A 7 10.39 -7.69 -11.16
C HIS A 7 11.48 -7.56 -10.09
N LEU A 8 11.15 -7.89 -8.84
CA LEU A 8 12.10 -8.02 -7.72
C LEU A 8 12.14 -9.46 -7.23
N SER A 9 13.25 -9.89 -6.63
CA SER A 9 13.25 -11.14 -5.87
C SER A 9 12.27 -11.03 -4.69
N LEU A 10 11.78 -12.15 -4.16
CA LEU A 10 10.79 -12.11 -3.07
C LEU A 10 11.30 -11.34 -1.84
N ALA A 11 12.56 -11.56 -1.44
CA ALA A 11 13.14 -10.85 -0.30
C ALA A 11 13.24 -9.33 -0.54
N GLU A 12 13.63 -8.92 -1.74
CA GLU A 12 13.67 -7.50 -2.11
C GLU A 12 12.26 -6.90 -2.19
N ALA A 13 11.29 -7.64 -2.73
CA ALA A 13 9.89 -7.21 -2.77
C ALA A 13 9.34 -6.97 -1.35
N CYS A 14 9.65 -7.86 -0.39
CA CYS A 14 9.31 -7.67 1.01
C CYS A 14 9.97 -6.42 1.60
N ASN A 15 11.26 -6.19 1.33
CA ASN A 15 11.98 -5.00 1.80
C ASN A 15 11.51 -3.70 1.11
N TYR A 16 10.95 -3.80 -0.09
CA TYR A 16 10.43 -2.67 -0.84
C TYR A 16 9.11 -2.12 -0.25
N VAL A 17 8.47 -2.86 0.67
CA VAL A 17 7.27 -2.44 1.38
C VAL A 17 7.61 -1.43 2.46
N THR A 18 7.82 -0.18 2.04
CA THR A 18 8.07 0.96 2.92
C THR A 18 6.89 1.93 2.89
N THR A 19 6.76 2.71 3.95
CA THR A 19 5.74 3.76 4.09
C THR A 19 5.70 4.67 2.86
N GLU A 20 6.87 5.07 2.36
CA GLU A 20 7.02 5.95 1.20
C GLU A 20 6.50 5.30 -0.07
N ASN A 21 6.94 4.07 -0.36
CA ASN A 21 6.55 3.35 -1.58
C ASN A 21 5.05 3.06 -1.61
N VAL A 22 4.49 2.64 -0.48
CA VAL A 22 3.04 2.37 -0.34
C VAL A 22 2.25 3.67 -0.52
N THR A 23 2.67 4.77 0.10
CA THR A 23 2.02 6.09 -0.04
C THR A 23 2.01 6.53 -1.50
N ARG A 24 3.14 6.40 -2.21
CA ARG A 24 3.27 6.75 -3.62
C ARG A 24 2.33 5.90 -4.49
N ALA A 25 2.27 4.59 -4.26
CA ALA A 25 1.41 3.69 -5.01
C ALA A 25 -0.08 4.01 -4.82
N ILE A 26 -0.51 4.31 -3.59
CA ILE A 26 -1.89 4.70 -3.29
C ILE A 26 -2.26 5.98 -4.03
N LYS A 27 -1.42 7.02 -3.96
CA LYS A 27 -1.66 8.30 -4.65
C LYS A 27 -1.77 8.14 -6.16
N LEU A 28 -0.81 7.45 -6.78
CA LEU A 28 -0.84 7.17 -8.22
C LEU A 28 -2.12 6.42 -8.62
N THR A 29 -2.48 5.39 -7.84
CA THR A 29 -3.70 4.63 -8.10
C THR A 29 -4.94 5.52 -8.00
N HIS A 30 -5.03 6.36 -6.97
CA HIS A 30 -6.14 7.30 -6.81
C HIS A 30 -6.23 8.28 -7.98
N ASP A 31 -5.13 8.94 -8.32
CA ASP A 31 -5.10 9.96 -9.36
C ASP A 31 -5.51 9.39 -10.72
N HIS A 32 -5.02 8.20 -11.08
CA HIS A 32 -5.43 7.53 -12.32
C HIS A 32 -6.91 7.14 -12.34
N PHE A 33 -7.45 6.62 -11.24
CA PHE A 33 -8.87 6.28 -11.17
C PHE A 33 -9.76 7.53 -11.24
N THR A 34 -9.36 8.61 -10.58
CA THR A 34 -10.05 9.90 -10.67
C THR A 34 -10.03 10.43 -12.11
N MET A 35 -8.88 10.35 -12.81
CA MET A 35 -8.77 10.71 -14.23
C MET A 35 -9.68 9.86 -15.14
N TRP A 36 -9.97 8.62 -14.76
CA TRP A 36 -10.89 7.74 -15.48
C TRP A 36 -12.38 7.95 -15.11
N GLY A 37 -12.69 8.97 -14.30
CA GLY A 37 -14.05 9.32 -13.93
C GLY A 37 -14.57 8.67 -12.65
N PHE A 38 -13.73 7.96 -11.90
CA PHE A 38 -14.08 7.46 -10.57
C PHE A 38 -13.86 8.56 -9.53
N ASN A 39 -14.86 9.42 -9.31
CA ASN A 39 -14.74 10.60 -8.45
C ASN A 39 -14.37 10.32 -6.99
N LYS A 40 -14.63 9.10 -6.48
CA LYS A 40 -14.31 8.68 -5.11
C LYS A 40 -13.82 7.23 -5.09
N PRO A 41 -12.61 6.95 -5.60
CA PRO A 41 -12.15 5.57 -5.74
C PRO A 41 -11.83 4.98 -4.37
N ARG A 42 -12.42 3.83 -4.06
CA ARG A 42 -12.13 3.06 -2.84
C ARG A 42 -10.97 2.12 -3.11
N ILE A 43 -9.84 2.35 -2.48
CA ILE A 43 -8.61 1.58 -2.69
C ILE A 43 -8.39 0.65 -1.50
N GLY A 44 -8.36 -0.65 -1.76
CA GLY A 44 -7.87 -1.64 -0.80
C GLY A 44 -6.37 -1.85 -0.98
N VAL A 45 -5.64 -1.93 0.12
CA VAL A 45 -4.20 -2.26 0.13
C VAL A 45 -4.04 -3.63 0.74
N ALA A 46 -3.44 -4.57 0.00
CA ALA A 46 -3.14 -5.90 0.51
C ALA A 46 -2.05 -5.83 1.58
N ALA A 47 -2.15 -6.71 2.57
CA ALA A 47 -1.08 -6.93 3.55
C ALA A 47 0.11 -7.65 2.90
N LEU A 48 1.29 -7.45 3.48
CA LEU A 48 2.48 -8.25 3.18
C LEU A 48 2.42 -9.58 3.94
N ASN A 49 2.17 -9.53 5.25
CA ASN A 49 2.16 -10.72 6.09
C ASN A 49 0.78 -11.39 6.08
N PRO A 50 0.72 -12.73 6.26
CA PRO A 50 -0.53 -13.44 6.49
C PRO A 50 -1.37 -12.76 7.57
N HIS A 51 -2.68 -12.67 7.32
CA HIS A 51 -3.64 -12.03 8.24
C HIS A 51 -3.26 -10.61 8.67
N ALA A 52 -2.48 -9.87 7.86
CA ALA A 52 -2.01 -8.53 8.20
C ALA A 52 -1.22 -8.48 9.51
N SER A 53 -0.21 -9.33 9.63
CA SER A 53 0.60 -9.58 10.84
C SER A 53 -0.10 -10.35 11.97
N ASP A 54 -1.39 -10.67 11.86
CA ASP A 54 -2.18 -11.37 12.90
C ASP A 54 -1.98 -10.76 14.31
N GLY A 55 -2.19 -9.44 14.40
CA GLY A 55 -1.97 -8.68 15.64
C GLY A 55 -0.50 -8.53 16.07
N GLY A 56 0.44 -8.81 15.17
CA GLY A 56 1.88 -8.76 15.44
C GLY A 56 2.52 -10.14 15.71
N LEU A 57 1.74 -11.23 15.65
CA LEU A 57 2.26 -12.59 15.75
C LEU A 57 3.14 -12.97 14.55
N ILE A 58 2.84 -12.43 13.37
CA ILE A 58 3.52 -12.73 12.11
C ILE A 58 4.15 -11.45 11.54
N GLY A 59 5.30 -11.06 12.11
CA GLY A 59 6.01 -9.85 11.69
C GLY A 59 5.29 -8.57 12.15
N ASN A 60 5.79 -7.42 11.68
CA ASN A 60 5.25 -6.10 12.07
C ASN A 60 5.26 -5.07 10.94
N THR A 61 5.43 -5.49 9.68
CA THR A 61 5.50 -4.60 8.52
C THR A 61 4.21 -3.82 8.35
N GLU A 62 3.04 -4.41 8.63
CA GLU A 62 1.78 -3.70 8.58
C GLU A 62 1.75 -2.52 9.56
N GLN A 63 2.20 -2.73 10.79
CA GLN A 63 2.23 -1.68 11.81
C GLN A 63 3.28 -0.61 11.51
N LYS A 64 4.47 -1.02 11.04
CA LYS A 64 5.60 -0.11 10.85
C LYS A 64 5.56 0.66 9.53
N GLU A 65 4.98 0.09 8.48
CA GLU A 65 5.09 0.63 7.13
C GLU A 65 3.73 0.87 6.45
N ILE A 66 2.83 -0.13 6.43
CA ILE A 66 1.57 -0.02 5.67
C ILE A 66 0.56 0.89 6.39
N LEU A 67 0.29 0.68 7.68
CA LEU A 67 -0.65 1.50 8.45
C LEU A 67 -0.25 2.99 8.50
N PRO A 68 1.04 3.35 8.69
CA PRO A 68 1.48 4.73 8.56
C PRO A 68 1.22 5.31 7.17
N ALA A 69 1.45 4.55 6.10
CA ALA A 69 1.17 5.01 4.74
C ALA A 69 -0.32 5.35 4.54
N LEU A 70 -1.22 4.48 5.03
CA LEU A 70 -2.66 4.73 4.96
C LEU A 70 -3.08 6.01 5.71
N LYS A 71 -2.45 6.29 6.85
CA LYS A 71 -2.73 7.51 7.66
C LYS A 71 -2.16 8.78 7.03
N ASN A 72 -1.02 8.67 6.34
CA ASN A 72 -0.33 9.81 5.73
C ASN A 72 -0.97 10.26 4.42
N VAL A 73 -1.75 9.39 3.76
CA VAL A 73 -2.47 9.74 2.53
C VAL A 73 -3.68 10.61 2.88
N LYS A 74 -3.55 11.92 2.65
CA LYS A 74 -4.69 12.82 2.53
C LYS A 74 -5.10 12.88 1.06
N MET A 75 -6.24 12.31 0.73
CA MET A 75 -6.84 12.48 -0.59
C MET A 75 -7.42 13.89 -0.69
N LYS A 76 -7.18 14.56 -1.81
CA LYS A 76 -7.91 15.79 -2.13
C LYS A 76 -9.34 15.39 -2.48
N GLU A 77 -10.31 16.07 -1.87
CA GLU A 77 -11.74 15.92 -2.19
C GLU A 77 -12.07 16.39 -3.61
#